data_AF-A0A1I6SX41-F1
#
_entry.id   AF-A0A1I6SX41-F1
#
_cell.length_a   1.000
_cell.length_b   1.000
_cell.length_c   1.000
_cell.angle_alpha   90.00
_cell.angle_beta   90.00
_cell.angle_gamma   90.00
#
_symmetry.space_group_name_H-M   'P 1'
#
loop_
_entity.id
_entity.type
_entity.pdbx_description
1 polymer ?
#
loop_
_entity_poly.entity_id
_entity_poly.type
_entity_poly.pdbx_seq_one_letter_code
_entity_poly.pdbx_strand_id
1 'polypeptide(L)'
;MKVTSVLLNIQEADFDLYQEELVNLGWSKINNQRVFRKTFDETEVEVREHLPTFSADLYLSVSARNHDGIKQSTIERIFHELRKADKTPDE
;
A
#
# COMPACT_ATOMS: atom_id res chain seq x y z
N MET A 1 13.84 -20.79 0.95
CA MET A 1 13.56 -19.55 0.18
C MET A 1 12.98 -18.51 1.13
N LYS A 2 13.38 -17.25 1.04
CA LYS A 2 12.99 -16.18 1.99
C LYS A 2 12.43 -15.01 1.18
N VAL A 3 11.25 -14.53 1.55
CA VAL A 3 10.62 -13.36 0.90
C VAL A 3 11.20 -12.11 1.54
N THR A 4 11.90 -11.28 0.78
CA THR A 4 12.51 -10.02 1.27
C THR A 4 11.82 -8.79 0.69
N SER A 5 11.05 -8.98 -0.38
CA SER A 5 10.24 -7.94 -0.99
C SER A 5 8.89 -8.48 -1.46
N VAL A 6 7.86 -7.64 -1.36
CA VAL A 6 6.54 -7.87 -1.95
C VAL A 6 6.18 -6.64 -2.75
N LEU A 7 5.72 -6.84 -3.99
CA LEU A 7 5.14 -5.80 -4.82
C LEU A 7 3.69 -6.19 -5.13
N LEU A 8 2.77 -5.28 -4.89
CA LEU A 8 1.35 -5.45 -5.20
C LEU A 8 0.87 -4.24 -5.99
N ASN A 9 0.07 -4.50 -7.01
CA ASN A 9 -0.69 -3.45 -7.69
C ASN A 9 -2.16 -3.63 -7.34
N ILE A 10 -2.78 -2.59 -6.78
CA ILE A 10 -4.21 -2.54 -6.47
C ILE A 10 -4.84 -1.57 -7.45
N GLN A 11 -5.89 -1.98 -8.13
CA GLN A 11 -6.71 -1.06 -8.91
C GLN A 11 -7.60 -0.29 -7.93
N GLU A 12 -7.64 1.02 -8.05
CA GLU A 12 -8.41 1.88 -7.15
C GLU A 12 -9.21 2.88 -7.97
N ALA A 13 -10.48 3.10 -7.62
CA ALA A 13 -11.34 4.03 -8.36
C ALA A 13 -11.30 5.44 -7.74
N ASP A 14 -11.08 5.54 -6.42
CA ASP A 14 -10.95 6.83 -5.71
C ASP A 14 -9.70 6.85 -4.84
N PHE A 15 -8.60 7.30 -5.44
CA PHE A 15 -7.34 7.46 -4.71
C PHE A 15 -7.44 8.49 -3.59
N ASP A 16 -8.22 9.55 -3.78
CA ASP A 16 -8.25 10.62 -2.80
C ASP A 16 -8.95 10.15 -1.52
N LEU A 17 -10.02 9.36 -1.62
CA LEU A 17 -10.64 8.68 -0.49
C LEU A 17 -9.69 7.68 0.17
N TYR A 18 -9.01 6.84 -0.62
CA TYR A 18 -8.05 5.86 -0.11
C TYR A 18 -6.91 6.52 0.68
N GLN A 19 -6.43 7.68 0.23
CA GLN A 19 -5.36 8.42 0.89
C GLN A 19 -5.78 8.92 2.28
N GLU A 20 -7.02 9.37 2.44
CA GLU A 20 -7.55 9.85 3.71
C GLU A 20 -7.63 8.69 4.70
N GLU A 21 -8.10 7.53 4.23
CA GLU A 21 -8.20 6.32 5.05
C GLU A 21 -6.82 5.77 5.44
N LEU A 22 -5.81 5.82 4.57
CA LEU A 22 -4.44 5.49 4.93
C LEU A 22 -3.93 6.39 6.07
N VAL A 23 -4.16 7.70 5.99
CA VAL A 23 -3.76 8.63 7.06
C VAL A 23 -4.50 8.30 8.36
N ASN A 24 -5.80 8.01 8.28
CA ASN A 24 -6.61 7.59 9.44
C ASN A 24 -6.10 6.28 10.08
N LEU A 25 -5.56 5.37 9.27
CA LEU A 25 -4.94 4.11 9.73
C LEU A 25 -3.49 4.29 10.23
N GLY A 26 -2.99 5.53 10.30
CA GLY A 26 -1.68 5.87 10.85
C GLY A 26 -0.53 5.73 9.85
N TRP A 27 -0.81 5.78 8.55
CA TRP A 27 0.24 5.88 7.54
C TRP A 27 0.79 7.31 7.47
N SER A 28 2.10 7.42 7.33
CA SER A 28 2.78 8.70 7.20
C SER A 28 2.92 9.09 5.74
N LYS A 29 2.34 10.23 5.34
CA LYS A 29 2.56 10.81 4.01
C LYS A 29 4.00 11.33 3.91
N ILE A 30 4.72 10.90 2.87
CA ILE A 30 6.10 11.29 2.64
C ILE A 30 6.13 12.45 1.64
N ASN A 31 6.59 13.62 2.10
CA ASN A 31 6.69 14.85 1.32
C ASN A 31 5.34 15.31 0.71
N ASN A 32 5.41 16.20 -0.27
CA ASN A 32 4.24 16.66 -1.02
C ASN A 32 3.83 15.68 -2.16
N GLN A 33 4.19 14.41 -2.04
CA GLN A 33 3.92 13.38 -3.03
C GLN A 33 2.79 12.45 -2.55
N ARG A 34 2.13 11.75 -3.48
CA ARG A 34 1.13 10.70 -3.22
C ARG A 34 1.81 9.39 -2.80
N VAL A 35 2.66 9.47 -1.77
CA VAL A 35 3.46 8.38 -1.23
C VAL A 35 3.23 8.28 0.27
N PHE A 36 2.91 7.09 0.75
CA PHE A 36 2.58 6.80 2.15
C PHE A 36 3.45 5.68 2.67
N ARG A 37 3.91 5.79 3.91
CA ARG A 37 4.79 4.82 4.54
C ARG A 37 4.30 4.40 5.91
N LYS A 38 4.47 3.11 6.20
CA LYS A 38 4.26 2.54 7.53
C LYS A 38 5.19 1.35 7.74
N THR A 39 5.63 1.16 8.98
CA THR A 39 6.47 0.02 9.36
C THR A 39 5.63 -1.00 10.10
N PHE A 40 5.69 -2.25 9.64
CA PHE A 40 5.08 -3.40 10.30
C PHE A 40 6.18 -4.29 10.86
N ASP A 41 6.34 -4.26 12.18
CA ASP A 41 7.44 -4.92 12.89
C ASP A 41 8.80 -4.37 12.40
N GLU A 42 9.51 -5.10 11.55
CA GLU A 42 10.78 -4.68 10.91
C GLU A 42 10.64 -4.47 9.38
N THR A 43 9.40 -4.57 8.87
CA THR A 43 9.12 -4.46 7.43
C THR A 43 8.64 -3.06 7.10
N GLU A 44 9.40 -2.33 6.30
CA GLU A 44 8.98 -1.04 5.78
C GLU A 44 8.03 -1.27 4.60
N VAL A 45 6.87 -0.61 4.63
CA VAL A 45 5.87 -0.68 3.57
C VAL A 45 5.60 0.72 3.04
N GLU A 46 5.59 0.83 1.73
CA GLU A 46 5.33 2.06 1.00
C GLU A 46 4.20 1.85 0.00
N VAL A 47 3.21 2.73 0.03
CA VAL A 47 2.12 2.80 -0.94
C VAL A 47 2.32 4.05 -1.78
N ARG A 48 2.32 3.92 -3.09
CA ARG A 48 2.43 5.05 -4.02
C ARG A 48 1.36 4.97 -5.09
N GLU A 49 0.86 6.12 -5.50
CA GLU A 49 0.07 6.20 -6.73
C GLU A 49 0.93 5.83 -7.95
N HIS A 50 0.37 5.01 -8.82
CA HIS A 50 0.93 4.65 -10.12
C HIS A 50 -0.14 4.87 -11.20
N LEU A 51 0.07 5.88 -12.05
CA LEU A 51 -0.74 6.14 -13.22
C LEU A 51 -0.02 5.59 -14.46
N PRO A 52 -0.50 4.48 -15.07
CA PRO A 52 0.08 3.98 -16.30
C PRO A 52 -0.12 5.02 -17.42
N THR A 53 0.91 5.26 -18.22
CA THR A 53 0.93 6.31 -19.28
C THR A 53 -0.18 6.15 -20.34
N PHE A 54 -0.83 4.98 -20.42
CA PHE A 54 -1.84 4.65 -21.41
C PHE A 54 -3.12 4.02 -20.83
N SER A 55 -3.39 4.18 -19.53
CA SER A 55 -4.67 3.77 -18.94
C SER A 55 -5.38 4.93 -18.25
N ALA A 56 -6.71 4.93 -18.32
CA ALA A 56 -7.55 5.77 -17.47
C ALA A 56 -7.69 5.18 -16.05
N ASP A 57 -7.26 3.92 -15.86
CA ASP A 57 -7.32 3.25 -14.57
C ASP A 57 -6.20 3.73 -13.65
N LEU A 58 -6.57 4.03 -12.41
CA LEU A 58 -5.64 4.38 -11.36
C LEU A 58 -5.19 3.11 -10.62
N TYR A 59 -3.87 2.99 -10.41
CA TYR A 59 -3.29 1.89 -9.65
C TYR A 59 -2.51 2.41 -8.45
N LEU A 60 -2.51 1.63 -7.38
CA LEU A 60 -1.65 1.77 -6.23
C LEU A 60 -0.54 0.74 -6.33
N SER A 61 0.71 1.19 -6.26
CA SER A 61 1.86 0.29 -6.11
C SER A 61 2.25 0.22 -4.64
N VAL A 62 2.15 -0.97 -4.07
CA VAL A 62 2.53 -1.25 -2.68
C VAL A 62 3.83 -2.05 -2.70
N SER A 63 4.85 -1.53 -2.03
CA SER A 63 6.14 -2.19 -1.86
C SER A 63 6.45 -2.42 -0.40
N ALA A 64 6.62 -3.68 0.00
CA ALA A 64 7.11 -4.06 1.32
C ALA A 64 8.56 -4.56 1.22
N ARG A 65 9.43 -4.15 2.15
CA ARG A 65 10.85 -4.51 2.16
C ARG A 65 11.32 -4.88 3.57
N ASN A 66 12.00 -6.02 3.68
CA ASN A 66 12.70 -6.43 4.90
C ASN A 66 13.93 -7.28 4.51
N HIS A 67 15.13 -6.82 4.90
CA HIS A 67 16.39 -7.52 4.64
C HIS A 67 16.45 -8.89 5.36
N ASP A 68 15.89 -8.93 6.57
CA ASP A 68 15.82 -10.11 7.42
C ASP A 68 14.56 -10.94 7.18
N GLY A 69 13.84 -10.64 6.11
CA GLY A 69 12.71 -11.41 5.58
C GLY A 69 11.38 -11.03 6.17
N ILE A 70 10.37 -11.07 5.31
CA ILE A 70 9.01 -10.75 5.64
C ILE A 70 8.30 -12.05 6.05
N LYS A 71 7.79 -12.09 7.28
CA LYS A 71 6.98 -13.21 7.76
C LYS A 71 5.64 -13.21 7.04
N GLN A 72 5.08 -14.39 6.77
CA GLN A 72 3.75 -14.52 6.16
C GLN A 72 2.68 -13.77 6.95
N SER A 73 2.71 -13.85 8.29
CA SER A 73 1.80 -13.10 9.17
C SER A 73 1.87 -11.58 8.97
N THR A 74 3.05 -11.05 8.65
CA THR A 74 3.23 -9.62 8.37
C THR A 74 2.63 -9.27 7.01
N ILE A 75 2.80 -10.13 6.00
CA ILE A 75 2.17 -9.97 4.69
C ILE A 75 0.64 -9.93 4.83
N GLU A 76 0.06 -10.89 5.54
CA GLU A 76 -1.39 -10.97 5.79
C GLU A 76 -1.92 -9.73 6.52
N ARG A 77 -1.18 -9.22 7.52
CA ARG A 77 -1.52 -7.96 8.22
C ARG A 77 -1.51 -6.76 7.29
N ILE A 78 -0.50 -6.65 6.42
CA ILE A 78 -0.41 -5.57 5.43
C ILE A 78 -1.63 -5.61 4.51
N PHE A 79 -1.95 -6.78 3.94
CA PHE A 79 -3.13 -6.94 3.09
C PHE A 79 -4.43 -6.60 3.81
N HIS A 80 -4.60 -7.06 5.04
CA HIS A 80 -5.80 -6.81 5.82
C HIS A 80 -5.98 -5.32 6.13
N GLU A 81 -4.88 -4.59 6.37
CA GLU A 81 -4.94 -3.16 6.61
C GLU A 81 -5.23 -2.35 5.34
N LEU A 82 -4.60 -2.70 4.21
CA LEU A 82 -4.89 -2.07 2.92
C LEU A 82 -6.34 -2.29 2.49
N ARG A 83 -6.87 -3.49 2.70
CA ARG A 83 -8.29 -3.78 2.46
C ARG A 83 -9.24 -2.99 3.37
N LYS A 84 -8.79 -2.53 4.54
CA LYS A 84 -9.60 -1.63 5.39
C LYS A 84 -9.59 -0.20 4.90
N ALA A 85 -8.48 0.22 4.27
CA ALA A 85 -8.35 1.53 3.64
C ALA A 85 -9.20 1.63 2.38
N ASP A 86 -9.39 0.51 1.68
CA ASP A 86 -10.35 0.38 0.61
C ASP A 86 -11.79 0.51 1.17
N LYS A 87 -12.41 1.65 0.87
CA LYS A 87 -13.80 1.99 1.17
C LYS A 87 -14.65 2.12 -0.07
N THR A 88 -14.06 1.77 -1.21
CA THR A 88 -14.68 1.95 -2.51
C THR A 88 -15.78 0.90 -2.60
N PRO A 89 -17.02 1.27 -2.97
CA PRO A 89 -18.11 0.30 -3.06
C PRO A 89 -17.73 -0.77 -4.08
N ASP A 90 -17.85 -2.05 -3.72
CA ASP A 90 -17.78 -3.14 -4.71
C ASP A 90 -18.90 -2.89 -5.74
N GLU A 91 -18.54 -2.53 -6.98
CA GLU A 91 -19.47 -2.43 -8.12
C GLU A 91 -19.98 -3.80 -8.58
#